data_AF-A0A1Q7JND6-F1
#
_entry.id   AF-A0A1Q7JND6-F1
#
_cell.length_a   1.000
_cell.length_b   1.000
_cell.length_c   1.000
_cell.angle_alpha   90.00
_cell.angle_beta   90.00
_cell.angle_gamma   90.00
#
_symmetry.space_group_name_H-M   'P 1'
#
loop_
_entity.id
_entity.type
_entity.pdbx_description
1 polymer ?
#
loop_
_entity_poly.entity_id
_entity_poly.type
_entity_poly.pdbx_seq_one_letter_code
_entity_poly.pdbx_strand_id
1 'polypeptide(L)'
;MLALGTAVACGSRGPPAARLRARITRPPRDTLRFATPATADRCGRAGRGGLLLQGTERGNGVLIYVRSSDSIASGEFPLLARADSTTGRGAVVAARFMVGDVAHGVTLDSGTVSVTRAGDALAASARGSGGEVAGTARVTLDASFESVRIGADTPPCAMQP
;
A
#
# COMPACT_ATOMS: atom_id res chain seq x y z
N MET A 1 53.42 -27.88 7.73
CA MET A 1 52.55 -27.66 6.55
C MET A 1 51.14 -27.43 7.09
N LEU A 2 50.71 -26.17 7.27
CA LEU A 2 49.38 -25.79 7.76
C LEU A 2 48.64 -25.10 6.61
N ALA A 3 47.66 -25.78 6.03
CA ALA A 3 46.81 -25.22 4.99
C ALA A 3 45.66 -24.46 5.65
N LEU A 4 45.68 -23.13 5.51
CA LEU A 4 44.58 -22.24 5.87
C LEU A 4 43.50 -22.35 4.78
N GLY A 5 42.39 -23.02 5.10
CA GLY A 5 41.19 -23.02 4.26
C GLY A 5 40.38 -21.75 4.51
N THR A 6 40.34 -20.84 3.54
CA THR A 6 39.45 -19.69 3.53
C THR A 6 38.06 -20.13 3.06
N ALA A 7 37.10 -20.21 3.99
CA ALA A 7 35.69 -20.39 3.66
C ALA A 7 35.12 -19.07 3.14
N VAL A 8 34.86 -18.99 1.83
CA VAL A 8 34.09 -17.90 1.22
C VAL A 8 32.61 -18.20 1.50
N ALA A 9 32.06 -17.59 2.55
CA ALA A 9 30.63 -17.62 2.79
C ALA A 9 29.94 -16.72 1.75
N CYS A 10 29.44 -17.32 0.67
CA CYS A 10 28.47 -16.69 -0.21
C CYS A 10 27.19 -16.43 0.61
N GLY A 11 27.13 -15.26 1.25
CA GLY A 11 25.91 -14.77 1.88
C GLY A 11 24.86 -14.52 0.82
N SER A 12 24.02 -15.52 0.55
CA SER A 12 22.79 -15.33 -0.22
C SER A 12 21.89 -14.42 0.60
N ARG A 13 21.92 -13.12 0.29
CA ARG A 13 20.95 -12.17 0.79
C ARG A 13 19.60 -12.61 0.25
N GLY A 14 18.80 -13.25 1.10
CA GLY A 14 17.42 -13.58 0.78
C GLY A 14 16.69 -12.33 0.27
N PRO A 15 15.63 -12.51 -0.53
CA PRO A 15 14.89 -11.39 -1.08
C PRO A 15 14.45 -10.44 0.05
N PRO A 16 14.53 -9.11 -0.18
CA PRO A 16 14.15 -8.13 0.84
C PRO A 16 12.71 -8.37 1.31
N ALA A 17 12.50 -8.27 2.63
CA ALA A 17 11.18 -8.41 3.21
C ALA A 17 10.25 -7.28 2.73
N ALA A 18 9.01 -7.65 2.41
CA ALA A 18 7.98 -6.71 1.97
C ALA A 18 7.73 -5.65 3.04
N ARG A 19 7.75 -4.36 2.66
CA ARG A 19 7.70 -3.26 3.62
C ARG A 19 6.86 -2.09 3.13
N LEU A 20 6.08 -1.54 4.04
CA LEU A 20 5.40 -0.25 3.92
C LEU A 20 6.23 0.81 4.64
N ARG A 21 6.40 1.98 4.02
CA ARG A 21 6.81 3.23 4.67
C ARG A 21 5.75 4.27 4.41
N ALA A 22 5.33 4.99 5.43
CA ALA A 22 4.30 6.01 5.29
C ALA A 22 4.70 7.29 6.02
N ARG A 23 4.36 8.42 5.41
CA ARG A 23 4.37 9.76 6.00
C ARG A 23 2.98 10.36 5.84
N ILE A 24 2.36 10.68 6.96
CA ILE A 24 1.06 11.35 7.03
C ILE A 24 1.30 12.73 7.59
N THR A 25 0.87 13.77 6.88
CA THR A 25 0.96 15.15 7.36
C THR A 25 -0.44 15.73 7.48
N ARG A 26 -0.76 16.24 8.67
CA ARG A 26 -2.02 16.93 9.01
C ARG A 26 -1.69 18.37 9.38
N PRO A 27 -1.66 19.30 8.41
CA PRO A 27 -1.36 20.69 8.67
C PRO A 27 -2.38 21.32 9.63
N PRO A 28 -1.96 22.31 10.44
CA PRO A 28 -0.59 22.80 10.59
C PRO A 28 0.25 21.98 11.60
N ARG A 29 -0.28 20.91 12.18
CA ARG A 29 0.19 20.44 13.50
C ARG A 29 1.11 19.22 13.45
N ASP A 30 0.74 18.18 12.72
CA ASP A 30 1.34 16.86 12.97
C ASP A 30 1.88 16.21 11.70
N THR A 31 3.09 15.65 11.80
CA THR A 31 3.63 14.70 10.81
C THR A 31 3.92 13.38 11.48
N LEU A 32 3.22 12.33 11.07
CA LEU A 32 3.43 10.97 11.53
C LEU A 32 4.21 10.18 10.48
N ARG A 33 5.17 9.37 10.93
CA ARG A 33 5.97 8.49 10.09
C ARG A 33 6.04 7.11 10.72
N PHE A 34 5.85 6.07 9.92
CA PHE A 34 5.97 4.69 10.38
C PHE A 34 6.43 3.77 9.25
N ALA A 35 6.90 2.58 9.62
CA ALA A 35 7.31 1.58 8.67
C ALA A 35 7.08 0.18 9.21
N THR A 36 6.34 -0.63 8.47
CA THR A 36 5.81 -1.92 8.92
C THR A 36 5.90 -2.95 7.81
N PRO A 37 5.89 -4.27 8.10
CA PRO A 37 5.71 -5.27 7.06
C PRO A 37 4.47 -4.99 6.20
N ALA A 38 4.57 -5.33 4.92
CA ALA A 38 3.47 -5.17 3.97
C ALA A 38 3.05 -6.51 3.38
N THR A 39 1.77 -6.61 3.04
CA THR A 39 1.22 -7.73 2.26
C THR A 39 0.51 -7.21 1.01
N ALA A 40 0.38 -8.08 0.02
CA ALA A 40 -0.48 -7.84 -1.12
C ALA A 40 -1.30 -9.08 -1.45
N ASP A 41 -2.62 -8.92 -1.55
CA ASP A 41 -3.56 -10.01 -1.74
C ASP A 41 -4.50 -9.69 -2.92
N ARG A 42 -4.87 -10.72 -3.68
CA ARG A 42 -5.85 -10.57 -4.75
C ARG A 42 -7.25 -10.49 -4.16
N CYS A 43 -7.99 -9.47 -4.59
CA CYS A 43 -9.34 -9.18 -4.12
C CYS A 43 -10.31 -9.13 -5.30
N GLY A 44 -11.38 -9.93 -5.28
CA GLY A 44 -12.49 -9.83 -6.23
C GLY A 44 -13.05 -11.18 -6.70
N ARG A 45 -14.08 -11.14 -7.55
CA ARG A 45 -14.63 -12.32 -8.25
C ARG A 45 -14.16 -12.32 -9.70
N ALA A 46 -14.13 -13.50 -10.33
CA ALA A 46 -13.73 -13.71 -11.73
C ALA A 46 -14.22 -12.57 -12.65
N GLY A 47 -13.28 -11.86 -13.29
CA GLY A 47 -13.54 -10.77 -14.24
C GLY A 47 -13.66 -9.34 -13.66
N ARG A 48 -13.74 -9.16 -12.34
CA ARG A 48 -13.68 -7.84 -11.66
C ARG A 48 -12.83 -7.97 -10.40
N GLY A 49 -11.51 -8.02 -10.61
CA GLY A 49 -10.52 -8.17 -9.56
C GLY A 49 -9.74 -6.89 -9.29
N GLY A 50 -8.93 -6.95 -8.25
CA GLY A 50 -7.96 -5.94 -7.89
C GLY A 50 -6.90 -6.53 -6.97
N LEU A 51 -5.93 -5.69 -6.64
CA LEU A 51 -4.86 -6.01 -5.71
C LEU A 51 -4.99 -5.10 -4.50
N LEU A 52 -5.05 -5.70 -3.32
CA LEU A 52 -5.05 -5.00 -2.05
C LEU A 52 -3.65 -5.04 -1.49
N LEU A 53 -3.01 -3.88 -1.33
CA LEU A 53 -1.79 -3.74 -0.55
C LEU A 53 -2.14 -3.14 0.81
N GLN A 54 -1.55 -3.69 1.86
CA GLN A 54 -1.78 -3.19 3.22
C GLN A 54 -0.56 -3.35 4.10
N GLY A 55 -0.47 -2.47 5.10
CA GLY A 55 0.49 -2.57 6.20
C GLY A 55 -0.04 -1.81 7.39
N THR A 56 0.03 -2.41 8.57
CA THR A 56 -0.48 -1.84 9.82
C THR A 56 0.55 -1.93 10.92
N GLU A 57 0.58 -0.95 11.81
CA GLU A 57 1.45 -0.90 12.99
C GLU A 57 0.80 -0.07 14.09
N ARG A 58 0.51 -0.70 15.23
CA ARG A 58 0.06 -0.02 16.46
C ARG A 58 -1.10 0.97 16.22
N GLY A 59 -2.11 0.54 15.45
CA GLY A 59 -3.29 1.35 15.13
C GLY A 59 -3.13 2.29 13.92
N ASN A 60 -1.92 2.47 13.39
CA ASN A 60 -1.67 3.14 12.12
C ASN A 60 -1.72 2.13 10.97
N GLY A 61 -2.08 2.56 9.78
CA GLY A 61 -2.03 1.71 8.62
C GLY A 61 -2.34 2.43 7.33
N VAL A 62 -1.86 1.87 6.22
CA VAL A 62 -2.19 2.32 4.86
C VAL A 62 -2.73 1.12 4.09
N LEU A 63 -3.75 1.39 3.28
CA LEU A 63 -4.37 0.45 2.37
C LEU A 63 -4.40 1.08 0.98
N ILE A 64 -3.95 0.33 -0.03
CA ILE A 64 -4.09 0.66 -1.45
C ILE A 64 -4.85 -0.47 -2.12
N TYR A 65 -6.03 -0.20 -2.66
CA TYR A 65 -6.74 -1.11 -3.54
C TYR A 65 -6.55 -0.66 -5.00
N VAL A 66 -5.87 -1.46 -5.80
CA VAL A 66 -5.68 -1.22 -7.24
C VAL A 66 -6.69 -2.07 -8.02
N ARG A 67 -7.60 -1.42 -8.74
CA ARG A 67 -8.55 -2.06 -9.66
C ARG A 67 -7.94 -2.18 -11.05
N SER A 68 -8.02 -3.37 -11.64
CA SER A 68 -7.65 -3.63 -13.03
C SER A 68 -8.46 -4.80 -13.61
N SER A 69 -8.82 -4.73 -14.89
CA SER A 69 -9.73 -5.68 -15.56
C SER A 69 -9.10 -7.00 -15.99
N ASP A 70 -7.78 -7.02 -16.20
CA ASP A 70 -7.07 -8.07 -16.94
C ASP A 70 -5.79 -8.52 -16.23
N SER A 71 -5.05 -7.61 -15.61
CA SER A 71 -3.97 -7.88 -14.66
C SER A 71 -3.44 -6.58 -14.05
N ILE A 72 -2.67 -6.65 -12.96
CA ILE A 72 -1.96 -5.48 -12.43
C ILE A 72 -0.70 -5.24 -13.27
N ALA A 73 -0.79 -4.34 -14.24
CA ALA A 73 0.35 -3.85 -15.00
C ALA A 73 1.06 -2.71 -14.25
N SER A 74 2.35 -2.53 -14.54
CA SER A 74 3.08 -1.34 -14.11
C SER A 74 2.47 -0.08 -14.72
N GLY A 75 2.50 1.03 -13.98
CA GLY A 75 2.05 2.34 -14.45
C GLY A 75 1.32 3.15 -13.38
N GLU A 76 0.79 4.29 -13.80
CA GLU A 76 0.00 5.18 -12.97
C GLU A 76 -1.47 4.76 -12.92
N PHE A 77 -2.07 4.81 -11.73
CA PHE A 77 -3.46 4.51 -11.46
C PHE A 77 -4.09 5.76 -10.82
N PRO A 78 -5.02 6.43 -11.52
CA PRO A 78 -5.70 7.58 -10.96
C PRO A 78 -6.56 7.15 -9.77
N LEU A 79 -6.77 8.07 -8.83
CA LEU A 79 -7.67 7.81 -7.71
C LEU A 79 -9.11 7.72 -8.20
N LEU A 80 -9.80 6.68 -7.76
CA LEU A 80 -11.22 6.50 -8.00
C LEU A 80 -12.01 7.42 -7.07
N ALA A 81 -13.04 8.07 -7.62
CA ALA A 81 -13.98 8.80 -6.81
C ALA A 81 -14.69 7.83 -5.83
N ARG A 82 -15.16 8.37 -4.70
CA ARG A 82 -15.96 7.58 -3.75
C ARG A 82 -17.15 6.97 -4.49
N ALA A 83 -17.39 5.68 -4.27
CA ALA A 83 -18.45 4.88 -4.90
C ALA A 83 -18.33 4.71 -6.43
N ASP A 84 -17.19 5.04 -7.04
CA ASP A 84 -16.94 4.72 -8.45
C ASP A 84 -16.83 3.20 -8.65
N SER A 85 -17.82 2.65 -9.34
CA SER A 85 -17.93 1.23 -9.70
C SER A 85 -17.83 0.98 -11.20
N THR A 86 -17.76 2.04 -12.02
CA THR A 86 -17.81 1.96 -13.49
C THR A 86 -16.44 2.06 -14.10
N THR A 87 -15.51 2.80 -13.48
CA THR A 87 -14.13 2.91 -13.94
C THR A 87 -13.42 1.57 -13.77
N GLY A 88 -12.97 0.99 -14.88
CA GLY A 88 -12.32 -0.33 -14.91
C GLY A 88 -10.89 -0.34 -14.36
N ARG A 89 -10.20 0.81 -14.34
CA ARG A 89 -8.82 0.95 -13.91
C ARG A 89 -8.62 2.19 -13.03
N GLY A 90 -8.12 1.98 -11.82
CA GLY A 90 -7.83 3.06 -10.88
C GLY A 90 -7.48 2.53 -9.50
N ALA A 91 -7.28 3.42 -8.54
CA ALA A 91 -6.92 3.04 -7.18
C ALA A 91 -7.78 3.73 -6.12
N VAL A 92 -8.01 3.05 -5.00
CA VAL A 92 -8.53 3.64 -3.76
C VAL A 92 -7.41 3.58 -2.74
N VAL A 93 -7.13 4.71 -2.08
CA VAL A 93 -6.12 4.78 -1.02
C VAL A 93 -6.77 5.29 0.26
N ALA A 94 -6.56 4.56 1.35
CA ALA A 94 -6.99 4.95 2.67
C ALA A 94 -5.84 4.82 3.67
N ALA A 95 -5.83 5.70 4.67
CA ALA A 95 -4.92 5.60 5.79
C ALA A 95 -5.67 5.81 7.10
N ARG A 96 -5.28 5.03 8.11
CA ARG A 96 -5.66 5.21 9.51
C ARG A 96 -4.42 5.61 10.29
N PHE A 97 -4.55 6.54 11.22
CA PHE A 97 -3.45 6.98 12.06
C PHE A 97 -3.94 7.41 13.44
N MET A 98 -3.08 7.28 14.43
CA MET A 98 -3.36 7.69 15.81
C MET A 98 -2.80 9.08 16.08
N VAL A 99 -3.57 9.93 16.77
CA VAL A 99 -3.09 11.19 17.36
C VAL A 99 -3.40 11.11 18.86
N GLY A 100 -2.36 10.88 19.67
CA GLY A 100 -2.55 10.38 21.03
C GLY A 100 -3.33 9.06 20.99
N ASP A 101 -4.40 8.97 21.78
CA ASP A 101 -5.27 7.78 21.85
C ASP A 101 -6.45 7.82 20.88
N VAL A 102 -6.54 8.85 20.03
CA VAL A 102 -7.66 9.02 19.09
C VAL A 102 -7.29 8.50 17.71
N ALA A 103 -8.14 7.65 17.16
CA ALA A 103 -7.99 7.13 15.80
C ALA A 103 -8.59 8.10 14.78
N HIS A 104 -7.82 8.40 13.76
CA HIS A 104 -8.19 9.24 12.63
C HIS A 104 -8.07 8.46 11.33
N GLY A 105 -8.80 8.89 10.31
CA GLY A 105 -8.82 8.24 9.01
C GLY A 105 -8.91 9.23 7.87
N VAL A 106 -8.30 8.90 6.74
CA VAL A 106 -8.40 9.65 5.49
C VAL A 106 -8.57 8.67 4.32
N THR A 107 -9.42 9.02 3.37
CA THR A 107 -9.41 8.45 2.01
C THR A 107 -8.90 9.53 1.08
N LEU A 108 -7.93 9.21 0.22
CA LEU A 108 -7.41 10.19 -0.72
C LEU A 108 -8.46 10.47 -1.81
N ASP A 109 -8.67 11.74 -2.11
CA ASP A 109 -9.56 12.23 -3.16
C ASP A 109 -8.79 12.91 -4.32
N SER A 110 -7.49 13.10 -4.14
CA SER A 110 -6.59 13.74 -5.09
C SER A 110 -5.19 13.13 -5.00
N GLY A 111 -4.52 12.99 -6.14
CA GLY A 111 -3.21 12.35 -6.23
C GLY A 111 -3.18 11.19 -7.21
N THR A 112 -2.16 10.33 -7.06
CA THR A 112 -1.94 9.18 -7.93
C THR A 112 -1.35 8.00 -7.16
N VAL A 113 -1.53 6.81 -7.72
CA VAL A 113 -0.83 5.60 -7.31
C VAL A 113 0.05 5.11 -8.46
N SER A 114 1.35 5.02 -8.23
CA SER A 114 2.28 4.39 -9.16
C SER A 114 2.50 2.94 -8.77
N VAL A 115 2.46 2.03 -9.73
CA VAL A 115 2.77 0.61 -9.52
C VAL A 115 3.91 0.20 -10.42
N THR A 116 4.88 -0.53 -9.90
CA THR A 116 5.98 -1.13 -10.66
C THR A 116 6.05 -2.61 -10.35
N ARG A 117 6.03 -3.44 -11.39
CA ARG A 117 6.16 -4.88 -11.28
C ARG A 117 7.54 -5.32 -11.73
N ALA A 118 8.18 -6.19 -10.95
CA ALA A 118 9.47 -6.80 -11.25
C ALA A 118 9.39 -8.31 -10.93
N GLY A 119 9.10 -9.12 -11.95
CA GLY A 119 8.89 -10.56 -11.77
C GLY A 119 7.69 -10.88 -10.88
N ASP A 120 7.94 -11.59 -9.77
CA ASP A 120 6.96 -11.97 -8.75
C ASP A 120 6.70 -10.88 -7.69
N ALA A 121 7.55 -9.84 -7.68
CA ALA A 121 7.46 -8.74 -6.73
C ALA A 121 6.82 -7.49 -7.35
N LEU A 122 6.22 -6.70 -6.49
CA LEU A 122 5.57 -5.44 -6.81
C LEU A 122 6.04 -4.36 -5.84
N ALA A 123 6.22 -3.16 -6.38
CA ALA A 123 6.33 -1.92 -5.64
C ALA A 123 5.14 -1.03 -5.98
N ALA A 124 4.65 -0.29 -5.00
CA ALA A 124 3.62 0.70 -5.22
C ALA A 124 3.90 1.95 -4.40
N SER A 125 3.58 3.12 -4.93
CA SER A 125 3.63 4.37 -4.18
C SER A 125 2.34 5.14 -4.33
N ALA A 126 1.81 5.65 -3.23
CA ALA A 126 0.66 6.55 -3.22
C ALA A 126 1.10 7.92 -2.72
N ARG A 127 0.80 8.95 -3.51
CA ARG A 127 1.00 10.34 -3.11
C ARG A 127 -0.26 11.12 -3.37
N GLY A 128 -0.78 11.77 -2.35
CA GLY A 128 -2.05 12.48 -2.49
C GLY A 128 -2.52 13.18 -1.24
N SER A 129 -3.75 13.67 -1.31
CA SER A 129 -4.43 14.30 -0.19
C SER A 129 -5.89 13.88 -0.11
N GLY A 130 -6.47 14.05 1.07
CA GLY A 130 -7.87 13.73 1.32
C GLY A 130 -8.42 14.49 2.52
N GLY A 131 -9.74 14.54 2.60
CA GLY A 131 -10.45 15.00 3.79
C GLY A 131 -10.46 13.91 4.86
N GLU A 132 -10.26 14.31 6.10
CA GLU A 132 -10.40 13.39 7.22
C GLU A 132 -11.85 12.92 7.39
N VAL A 133 -12.06 11.62 7.64
CA VAL A 133 -13.40 10.98 7.62
C VAL A 133 -14.35 11.52 8.69
N ALA A 134 -13.82 12.06 9.79
CA ALA A 134 -14.61 12.64 10.89
C ALA A 134 -14.07 14.01 11.35
N GLY A 135 -13.31 14.69 10.51
CA GLY A 135 -12.66 15.95 10.83
C GLY A 135 -12.73 16.94 9.67
N THR A 136 -12.28 18.17 9.91
CA THR A 136 -12.19 19.22 8.89
C THR A 136 -10.79 19.35 8.30
N ALA A 137 -9.84 18.55 8.78
CA ALA A 137 -8.45 18.64 8.34
C ALA A 137 -8.27 18.07 6.94
N ARG A 138 -7.45 18.75 6.14
CA ARG A 138 -6.83 18.15 4.95
C ARG A 138 -5.60 17.39 5.39
N VAL A 139 -5.52 16.12 4.98
CA VAL A 139 -4.40 15.24 5.27
C VAL A 139 -3.69 14.93 3.97
N THR A 140 -2.36 14.97 4.00
CA THR A 140 -1.52 14.49 2.89
C THR A 140 -0.87 13.18 3.27
N LEU A 141 -0.74 12.29 2.30
CA LEU A 141 -0.14 10.98 2.43
C LEU A 141 0.95 10.81 1.37
N ASP A 142 2.10 10.32 1.82
CA ASP A 142 3.14 9.75 0.99
C ASP A 142 3.43 8.34 1.53
N ALA A 143 3.12 7.30 0.76
CA ALA A 143 3.29 5.92 1.15
C ALA A 143 4.02 5.13 0.06
N SER A 144 4.99 4.30 0.44
CA SER A 144 5.69 3.37 -0.43
C SER A 144 5.61 1.94 0.09
N PHE A 145 5.27 1.04 -0.82
CA PHE A 145 5.28 -0.41 -0.66
C PHE A 145 6.43 -0.95 -1.50
N GLU A 146 7.33 -1.71 -0.87
CA GLU A 146 8.53 -2.25 -1.50
C GLU A 146 8.55 -3.77 -1.39
N SER A 147 9.00 -4.43 -2.46
CA SER A 147 9.27 -5.88 -2.50
C SER A 147 8.07 -6.75 -2.09
N VAL A 148 6.85 -6.31 -2.40
CA VAL A 148 5.63 -7.00 -2.00
C VAL A 148 5.32 -8.11 -3.00
N ARG A 149 5.28 -9.35 -2.53
CA ARG A 149 4.80 -10.48 -3.33
C ARG A 149 3.30 -10.58 -3.26
N ILE A 150 2.70 -10.92 -4.40
CA ILE A 150 1.25 -11.15 -4.47
C ILE A 150 0.97 -12.53 -3.87
N GLY A 151 0.27 -12.57 -2.75
CA GLY A 151 -0.20 -13.78 -2.10
C GLY A 151 -1.16 -14.59 -2.98
N ALA A 152 -1.49 -15.80 -2.54
CA ALA A 152 -2.54 -16.62 -3.16
C ALA A 152 -3.89 -15.89 -3.10
N ASP A 153 -4.85 -16.29 -3.95
CA ASP A 153 -6.18 -15.70 -3.96
C ASP A 153 -6.83 -15.81 -2.56
N THR A 154 -7.13 -14.66 -1.96
CA THR A 154 -7.95 -14.59 -0.74
C THR A 154 -9.43 -14.63 -1.10
N PRO A 155 -10.32 -15.12 -0.21
CA PRO A 155 -11.76 -15.06 -0.42
C PRO A 155 -12.21 -13.64 -0.77
N PRO A 156 -13.27 -13.47 -1.58
CA PRO A 156 -13.61 -12.21 -2.22
C PRO A 156 -13.72 -11.08 -1.20
N CYS A 157 -12.87 -10.07 -1.35
CA CYS A 157 -12.91 -8.83 -0.58
C CYS A 157 -14.15 -8.04 -1.01
N ALA A 158 -15.28 -8.30 -0.37
CA ALA A 158 -16.43 -7.40 -0.49
C ALA A 158 -16.11 -6.11 0.25
N MET A 159 -16.18 -4.98 -0.45
CA MET A 159 -16.18 -3.67 0.20
C MET A 159 -17.41 -3.62 1.10
N GLN A 160 -17.22 -3.60 2.42
CA GLN A 160 -18.33 -3.49 3.37
C GLN A 160 -18.76 -2.01 3.47
N PRO A 161 -20.07 -1.72 3.39
CA PRO A 161 -20.61 -0.36 3.50
C PRO A 161 -20.44 0.26 4.89
#